data_AF-A0AAJ1FG00-F1
#
_entry.id   AF-A0AAJ1FG00-F1
#
_cell.length_a   1.000
_cell.length_b   1.000
_cell.length_c   1.000
_cell.angle_alpha   90.00
_cell.angle_beta   90.00
_cell.angle_gamma   90.00
#
_symmetry.space_group_name_H-M   'P 1'
#
loop_
_entity.id
_entity.type
_entity.pdbx_description
1 polymer ?
#
loop_
_entity_poly.entity_id
_entity_poly.type
_entity_poly.pdbx_seq_one_letter_code
_entity_poly.pdbx_strand_id
1 'polypeptide(L)'
;MAEGFIENLAQKLRIIPNLDREHSSNGGDALRKFPSSDNWHDHVELDANEWPKRVERRYSLVPTTCFNCESACGMLAYVDKESGQVTKFEGNPHHPGSRGRNCAKGPATINQIQDTERIMHPMRRVG
;
A
#
# COMPACT_ATOMS: atom_id res chain seq x y z
N MET A 1 24.89 11.53 -11.58
CA MET A 1 25.67 12.61 -10.95
C MET A 1 25.73 13.74 -11.95
N ALA A 2 25.52 14.99 -11.53
CA ALA A 2 25.71 16.16 -12.39
C ALA A 2 27.21 16.30 -12.68
N GLU A 3 27.58 16.15 -13.95
CA GLU A 3 28.99 16.13 -14.38
C GLU A 3 29.47 17.52 -14.81
N GLY A 4 28.56 18.48 -15.04
CA GLY A 4 28.87 19.82 -15.52
C GLY A 4 28.42 21.00 -14.64
N PHE A 5 29.02 22.18 -14.88
CA PHE A 5 28.61 23.46 -14.26
C PHE A 5 27.17 23.86 -14.65
N ILE A 6 26.80 23.66 -15.91
CA ILE A 6 25.45 23.95 -16.43
C ILE A 6 24.41 23.10 -15.71
N GLU A 7 24.69 21.81 -15.54
CA GLU A 7 23.80 20.87 -14.86
C GLU A 7 23.66 21.23 -13.38
N ASN A 8 24.77 21.54 -12.70
CA ASN A 8 24.72 22.00 -11.32
C ASN A 8 23.91 23.30 -11.13
N LEU A 9 24.10 24.27 -12.03
CA LEU A 9 23.35 25.53 -12.01
C LEU A 9 21.86 25.30 -12.31
N ALA A 10 21.55 24.49 -13.32
CA ALA A 10 20.18 24.14 -13.69
C ALA A 10 19.47 23.35 -12.58
N GLN A 11 20.16 22.45 -11.87
CA GLN A 11 19.65 21.76 -10.68
C GLN A 11 19.36 22.74 -9.54
N LYS A 12 20.30 23.66 -9.24
CA LYS A 12 20.12 24.67 -8.19
C LYS A 12 18.96 25.61 -8.49
N LEU A 13 18.77 25.97 -9.75
CA LEU A 13 17.65 26.78 -10.23
C LEU A 13 16.35 25.97 -10.39
N ARG A 14 16.36 24.66 -10.11
CA ARG A 14 15.23 23.72 -10.28
C ARG A 14 14.66 23.69 -11.70
N ILE A 15 15.49 24.00 -12.70
CA ILE A 15 15.16 23.89 -14.13
C ILE A 15 15.19 22.42 -14.55
N ILE A 16 16.11 21.63 -13.97
CA ILE A 16 16.19 20.18 -14.17
C ILE A 16 16.09 19.44 -12.82
N PRO A 17 15.63 18.17 -12.81
CA PRO A 17 15.60 17.34 -11.61
C PRO A 17 17.00 17.10 -11.03
N ASN A 18 17.07 16.78 -9.74
CA ASN A 18 18.33 16.41 -9.10
C ASN A 18 18.87 15.09 -9.68
N LEU A 19 19.95 15.16 -10.47
CA LEU A 19 20.67 14.05 -11.09
C LEU A 19 21.67 13.36 -10.14
N ASP A 20 21.93 13.96 -8.99
CA ASP A 20 22.72 13.39 -7.89
C ASP A 20 21.86 12.56 -6.94
N ARG A 21 20.54 12.50 -7.17
CA ARG A 21 19.67 11.63 -6.39
C ARG A 21 20.12 10.19 -6.59
N GLU A 22 20.20 9.46 -5.48
CA GLU A 22 20.39 8.02 -5.51
C GLU A 22 19.29 7.40 -6.37
N HIS A 23 19.67 6.64 -7.41
CA HIS A 23 18.72 5.96 -8.28
C HIS A 23 18.14 4.76 -7.54
N SER A 24 16.89 4.41 -7.79
CA SER A 24 16.30 3.21 -7.17
C SER A 24 17.05 1.97 -7.66
N SER A 25 17.72 1.26 -6.75
CA SER A 25 18.40 -0.01 -7.03
C SER A 25 17.47 -1.09 -7.58
N ASN A 26 16.17 -1.03 -7.24
CA ASN A 26 15.14 -1.98 -7.66
C ASN A 26 14.44 -1.59 -8.98
N GLY A 27 15.00 -0.67 -9.77
CA GLY A 27 14.40 -0.25 -11.05
C GLY A 27 14.57 -1.22 -12.22
N GLY A 28 15.28 -2.35 -12.02
CA GLY A 28 15.59 -3.32 -13.07
C GLY A 28 14.53 -4.41 -13.30
N ASP A 29 13.60 -4.59 -12.36
CA ASP A 29 12.54 -5.59 -12.49
C ASP A 29 11.43 -5.12 -13.41
N ALA A 30 10.81 -6.07 -14.13
CA ALA A 30 9.67 -5.77 -14.97
C ALA A 30 8.51 -5.19 -14.14
N LEU A 31 7.86 -4.16 -14.68
CA LEU A 31 6.67 -3.56 -14.04
C LEU A 31 5.61 -4.64 -13.81
N ARG A 32 5.24 -4.82 -12.54
CA ARG A 32 4.20 -5.76 -12.11
C ARG A 32 2.97 -5.02 -11.60
N LYS A 33 1.80 -5.62 -11.79
CA LYS A 33 0.51 -5.04 -11.35
C LYS A 33 0.19 -5.31 -9.88
N PHE A 34 0.74 -6.39 -9.35
CA PHE A 34 0.50 -6.87 -7.99
C PHE A 34 1.74 -7.64 -7.49
N PRO A 35 1.93 -7.77 -6.16
CA PRO A 35 2.99 -8.58 -5.59
C PRO A 35 2.75 -10.07 -5.80
N SER A 36 3.83 -10.84 -6.05
CA SER A 36 3.75 -12.30 -6.20
C SER A 36 3.23 -12.95 -4.91
N SER A 37 2.39 -13.97 -5.01
CA SER A 37 1.92 -14.73 -3.86
C SER A 37 3.05 -15.33 -3.01
N ASP A 38 4.20 -15.64 -3.65
CA ASP A 38 5.35 -16.24 -2.98
C ASP A 38 5.97 -15.35 -1.91
N ASN A 39 5.78 -14.02 -2.00
CA ASN A 39 6.35 -13.07 -1.06
C ASN A 39 5.31 -12.36 -0.18
N TRP A 40 4.05 -12.80 -0.19
CA TRP A 40 2.99 -12.17 0.59
C TRP A 40 3.24 -12.19 2.10
N HIS A 41 3.96 -13.18 2.64
CA HIS A 41 4.26 -13.22 4.07
C HIS A 41 5.29 -12.16 4.52
N ASP A 42 6.12 -11.64 3.60
CA ASP A 42 7.13 -10.62 3.88
C ASP A 42 7.26 -9.64 2.72
N HIS A 43 6.15 -8.99 2.40
CA HIS A 43 6.09 -8.02 1.33
C HIS A 43 6.73 -6.70 1.78
N VAL A 44 7.71 -6.21 1.02
CA VAL A 44 8.34 -4.91 1.27
C VAL A 44 7.79 -3.88 0.30
N GLU A 45 7.34 -2.76 0.83
CA GLU A 45 6.88 -1.59 0.06
C GLU A 45 7.51 -0.32 0.65
N LEU A 46 7.74 0.69 -0.19
CA LEU A 46 8.20 2.00 0.28
C LEU A 46 7.01 2.81 0.82
N ASP A 47 7.21 3.49 1.93
CA ASP A 47 6.22 4.39 2.51
C ASP A 47 6.04 5.62 1.62
N ALA A 48 4.87 5.71 0.98
CA ALA A 48 4.56 6.82 0.08
C ALA A 48 4.51 8.18 0.79
N ASN A 49 4.21 8.20 2.10
CA ASN A 49 4.13 9.45 2.89
C ASN A 49 5.50 10.00 3.28
N GLU A 50 6.54 9.17 3.26
CA GLU A 50 7.90 9.56 3.64
C GLU A 50 8.71 10.10 2.46
N TRP A 51 8.12 10.23 1.27
CA TRP A 51 8.80 10.79 0.10
C TRP A 51 9.44 12.17 0.41
N PRO A 52 10.73 12.39 0.07
CA PRO A 52 11.61 11.58 -0.78
C PRO A 52 12.47 10.55 -0.03
N LYS A 53 12.31 10.41 1.29
CA LYS A 53 13.02 9.42 2.10
C LYS A 53 12.44 8.04 1.75
N ARG A 54 13.28 7.14 1.25
CA ARG A 54 12.89 5.79 0.82
C ARG A 54 12.74 4.85 2.03
N VAL A 55 11.77 5.15 2.88
CA VAL A 55 11.52 4.35 4.09
C VAL A 55 10.82 3.07 3.68
N GLU A 56 11.42 1.92 3.99
CA GLU A 56 10.82 0.60 3.75
C GLU A 56 9.83 0.24 4.87
N ARG A 57 8.72 -0.40 4.49
CA ARG A 57 7.74 -1.01 5.38
C ARG A 57 7.55 -2.48 5.00
N ARG A 58 7.29 -3.32 6.01
CA ARG A 58 7.10 -4.77 5.83
C ARG A 58 5.69 -5.19 6.18
N TYR A 59 5.05 -5.91 5.27
CA TYR A 59 3.66 -6.34 5.39
C TYR A 59 3.51 -7.84 5.23
N SER A 60 2.52 -8.41 5.93
CA SER A 60 1.89 -9.68 5.57
C SER A 60 0.61 -9.39 4.77
N LEU A 61 0.55 -9.88 3.53
CA LEU A 61 -0.60 -9.73 2.63
C LEU A 61 -1.52 -10.92 2.82
N VAL A 62 -2.61 -10.71 3.53
CA VAL A 62 -3.52 -11.79 3.93
C VAL A 62 -4.75 -11.79 3.02
N PRO A 63 -5.02 -12.88 2.28
CA PRO A 63 -6.24 -13.01 1.49
C PRO A 63 -7.49 -12.93 2.36
N THR A 64 -8.45 -12.14 1.91
CA THR A 64 -9.76 -11.98 2.56
C THR A 64 -10.83 -11.67 1.50
N THR A 65 -12.06 -11.47 1.94
CA THR A 65 -13.21 -11.20 1.08
C THR A 65 -13.92 -9.92 1.51
N CYS A 66 -14.29 -9.08 0.55
CA CYS A 66 -15.09 -7.88 0.78
C CYS A 66 -16.50 -8.26 1.23
N PHE A 67 -16.97 -7.65 2.31
CA PHE A 67 -18.31 -7.91 2.89
C PHE A 67 -19.28 -6.73 2.73
N ASN A 68 -19.06 -5.87 1.74
CA ASN A 68 -19.90 -4.68 1.51
C ASN A 68 -21.11 -4.92 0.59
N CYS A 69 -21.06 -5.95 -0.25
CA CYS A 69 -22.17 -6.38 -1.10
C CYS A 69 -22.02 -7.86 -1.43
N GLU A 70 -23.06 -8.43 -2.03
CA GLU A 70 -23.18 -9.84 -2.41
C GLU A 70 -22.14 -10.31 -3.44
N SER A 71 -21.46 -9.38 -4.12
CA SER A 71 -20.41 -9.73 -5.08
C SER A 71 -19.18 -10.37 -4.44
N ALA A 72 -18.98 -10.20 -3.12
CA ALA A 72 -17.92 -10.85 -2.35
C ALA A 72 -16.53 -10.81 -3.02
N CYS A 73 -16.11 -9.62 -3.49
CA CYS A 73 -14.82 -9.48 -4.18
C CYS A 73 -13.65 -9.89 -3.27
N GLY A 74 -12.71 -10.67 -3.77
CA GLY A 74 -11.49 -11.00 -3.03
C GLY A 74 -10.57 -9.80 -2.86
N MET A 75 -9.98 -9.68 -1.67
CA MET A 75 -9.08 -8.61 -1.26
C MET A 75 -7.80 -9.18 -0.62
N LEU A 76 -6.78 -8.34 -0.54
CA LEU A 76 -5.58 -8.55 0.25
C LEU A 76 -5.56 -7.48 1.36
N ALA A 77 -5.53 -7.93 2.61
CA ALA A 77 -5.29 -7.07 3.76
C ALA A 77 -3.78 -6.91 3.95
N TYR A 78 -3.28 -5.68 3.92
CA TYR A 78 -1.88 -5.39 4.21
C TYR A 78 -1.74 -5.21 5.72
N VAL A 79 -1.23 -6.24 6.38
CA VAL A 79 -0.97 -6.24 7.83
C VAL A 79 0.47 -5.81 8.05
N ASP A 80 0.68 -4.66 8.66
CA ASP A 80 2.01 -4.17 9.00
C ASP A 80 2.65 -5.08 10.06
N LYS A 81 3.87 -5.56 9.81
CA LYS A 81 4.52 -6.57 10.67
C LYS A 81 5.05 -5.98 11.98
N GLU A 82 5.24 -4.66 12.04
CA GLU A 82 5.71 -3.99 13.26
C GLU A 82 4.56 -3.72 14.22
N SER A 83 3.46 -3.15 13.73
CA SER A 83 2.28 -2.78 14.52
C SER A 83 1.23 -3.89 14.65
N GLY A 84 1.23 -4.87 13.74
CA GLY A 84 0.20 -5.91 13.65
C GLY A 84 -1.14 -5.41 13.10
N GLN A 85 -1.21 -4.15 12.65
CA GLN A 85 -2.45 -3.51 12.22
C GLN A 85 -2.63 -3.60 10.71
N VAL A 86 -3.89 -3.67 10.26
CA VAL A 86 -4.20 -3.51 8.83
C VAL A 86 -4.03 -2.05 8.44
N THR A 87 -3.22 -1.77 7.43
CA THR A 87 -2.93 -0.40 6.94
C THR A 87 -3.69 -0.05 5.67
N LYS A 88 -3.94 -1.03 4.81
CA LYS A 88 -4.73 -0.86 3.57
C LYS A 88 -5.33 -2.18 3.08
N PHE A 89 -6.31 -2.06 2.19
CA PHE A 89 -6.88 -3.18 1.44
C PHE A 89 -6.71 -2.96 -0.06
N GLU A 90 -6.21 -3.99 -0.75
CA GLU A 90 -6.13 -4.01 -2.21
C GLU A 90 -6.88 -5.22 -2.78
N GLY A 91 -7.08 -5.29 -4.09
CA GLY A 91 -7.76 -6.42 -4.72
C GLY A 91 -6.89 -7.67 -4.78
N ASN A 92 -7.45 -8.85 -4.49
CA ASN A 92 -6.73 -10.10 -4.65
C ASN A 92 -6.75 -10.57 -6.13
N PRO A 93 -5.60 -10.57 -6.83
CA PRO A 93 -5.53 -10.94 -8.25
C PRO A 93 -5.89 -12.41 -8.49
N HIS A 94 -5.71 -13.29 -7.50
CA HIS A 94 -6.01 -14.72 -7.59
C HIS A 94 -7.47 -15.06 -7.29
N HIS A 95 -8.28 -14.10 -6.84
CA HIS A 95 -9.69 -14.36 -6.56
C HIS A 95 -10.47 -14.59 -7.88
N PRO A 96 -11.23 -15.70 -8.01
CA PRO A 96 -11.76 -16.13 -9.31
C PRO A 96 -12.80 -15.17 -9.91
N GLY A 97 -13.62 -14.54 -9.06
CA GLY A 97 -14.65 -13.59 -9.48
C GLY A 97 -14.07 -12.22 -9.84
N SER A 98 -13.57 -11.50 -8.83
CA SER A 98 -13.05 -10.14 -8.99
C SER A 98 -11.72 -10.02 -9.73
N ARG A 99 -10.82 -11.01 -9.67
CA ARG A 99 -9.48 -10.99 -10.30
C ARG A 99 -8.69 -9.70 -10.00
N GLY A 100 -8.72 -9.27 -8.74
CA GLY A 100 -8.06 -8.05 -8.27
C GLY A 100 -8.83 -6.75 -8.51
N ARG A 101 -10.02 -6.77 -9.12
CA ARG A 101 -10.84 -5.57 -9.33
C ARG A 101 -11.74 -5.30 -8.12
N ASN A 102 -11.66 -4.08 -7.59
CA ASN A 102 -12.50 -3.62 -6.50
C ASN A 102 -13.24 -2.33 -6.92
N CYS A 103 -14.47 -2.16 -6.44
CA CYS A 103 -15.12 -0.84 -6.45
C CYS A 103 -14.60 0.02 -5.29
N ALA A 104 -15.00 1.29 -5.24
CA ALA A 104 -14.57 2.23 -4.19
C ALA A 104 -14.79 1.72 -2.75
N LYS A 105 -15.82 0.88 -2.54
CA LYS A 105 -16.13 0.31 -1.22
C LYS A 105 -15.04 -0.62 -0.68
N GLY A 106 -14.34 -1.36 -1.55
CA GLY A 106 -13.36 -2.38 -1.13
C GLY A 106 -12.20 -1.77 -0.35
N PRO A 107 -11.41 -0.86 -0.95
CA PRO A 107 -10.33 -0.17 -0.23
C PRO A 107 -10.84 0.65 0.98
N ALA A 108 -12.05 1.22 0.88
CA ALA A 108 -12.67 1.99 1.95
C ALA A 108 -13.05 1.17 3.20
N THR A 109 -12.98 -0.17 3.16
CA THR A 109 -13.17 -1.01 4.35
C THR A 109 -12.19 -0.68 5.48
N ILE A 110 -11.05 -0.05 5.19
CA ILE A 110 -10.14 0.48 6.23
C ILE A 110 -10.86 1.41 7.21
N ASN A 111 -11.77 2.26 6.71
CA ASN A 111 -12.53 3.19 7.54
C ASN A 111 -13.53 2.47 8.45
N GLN A 112 -14.04 1.30 8.04
CA GLN A 112 -14.99 0.52 8.85
C GLN A 112 -14.30 -0.15 10.04
N ILE A 113 -13.07 -0.67 9.83
CA ILE A 113 -12.33 -1.32 10.92
C ILE A 113 -11.68 -0.31 11.88
N GLN A 114 -11.44 0.92 11.42
CA GLN A 114 -10.90 2.05 12.17
C GLN A 114 -11.98 3.07 12.59
N ASP A 115 -13.27 2.72 12.48
CA ASP A 115 -14.38 3.62 12.84
C ASP A 115 -14.26 4.05 14.31
N THR A 116 -14.30 5.36 14.57
CA THR A 116 -14.15 5.93 15.91
C THR A 116 -15.35 5.61 16.80
N GLU A 117 -16.52 5.35 16.21
CA GLU A 117 -17.76 5.00 16.90
C GLU A 117 -17.95 3.47 17.00
N ARG A 118 -16.91 2.68 16.70
CA ARG A 118 -16.98 1.22 16.77
C ARG A 118 -17.24 0.75 18.20
N ILE A 119 -18.27 -0.09 18.36
CA ILE A 119 -18.60 -0.70 19.65
C ILE A 119 -17.55 -1.77 19.98
N MET A 120 -16.67 -1.47 20.95
CA MET A 120 -15.55 -2.34 21.35
C MET A 120 -15.90 -3.30 22.49
N HIS A 121 -17.02 -3.08 23.17
CA HIS A 121 -17.44 -3.86 24.33
C HIS A 121 -18.95 -4.14 24.29
N PRO A 122 -19.41 -5.27 24.86
CA PRO A 122 -20.83 -5.55 24.99
C PRO A 122 -21.58 -4.43 25.74
N MET A 123 -22.77 -4.07 25.26
CA MET A 123 -23.64 -3.06 25.88
C MET A 123 -24.90 -3.71 26.47
N ARG A 124 -25.38 -3.21 27.61
CA ARG A 124 -26.60 -3.67 28.29
C ARG A 124 -27.58 -2.52 28.48
N ARG A 125 -28.84 -2.71 28.10
CA ARG A 125 -29.94 -1.76 28.38
C ARG A 125 -30.29 -1.79 29.88
N VAL A 126 -30.52 -0.62 30.48
CA VAL A 126 -30.77 -0.44 31.94
C VAL A 126 -32.14 0.14 32.28
N GLY A 127 -33.11 0.04 31.38
CA GLY A 127 -34.51 0.40 31.61
C GLY A 127 -35.46 -0.56 30.92
#